data_AF-A0A3N5MXL7-F1
#
_entry.id   AF-A0A3N5MXL7-F1
#
_cell.length_a   1.000
_cell.length_b   1.000
_cell.length_c   1.000
_cell.angle_alpha   90.00
_cell.angle_beta   90.00
_cell.angle_gamma   90.00
#
_symmetry.space_group_name_H-M   'P 1'
#
loop_
_entity.id
_entity.type
_entity.pdbx_description
1 polymer ?
#
loop_
_entity_poly.entity_id
_entity_poly.type
_entity_poly.pdbx_seq_one_letter_code
_entity_poly.pdbx_strand_id
1 'polypeptide(L)'
;KNQAVMAIEAIEGTDEAIKRGGKLSGGGAVVVKVSKPQQDMRFDVPVVGLDTLRSMTEAHCRVLAIEAEKSILLQREKLVREANETGIVVVGFRDTSSQ
;
A
#
# COMPACT_ATOMS: atom_id res chain seq x y z
N LYS A 1 0.12 13.34 4.72
CA LYS A 1 -0.62 14.62 4.58
C LYS A 1 0.39 15.71 4.28
N ASN A 2 0.17 16.59 3.30
CA ASN A 2 1.15 17.62 2.89
C ASN A 2 2.55 17.04 2.62
N GLN A 3 2.63 15.88 1.96
CA GLN A 3 3.87 15.14 1.65
C GLN A 3 4.71 14.68 2.85
N ALA A 4 4.27 14.91 4.08
CA ALA A 4 4.95 14.38 5.25
C ALA A 4 4.78 12.85 5.34
N VAL A 5 5.88 12.16 5.66
CA VAL A 5 5.93 10.71 5.91
C VAL A 5 5.42 10.45 7.33
N MET A 6 4.31 9.71 7.43
CA MET A 6 3.65 9.44 8.72
C MET A 6 4.17 8.16 9.37
N ALA A 7 4.49 7.16 8.55
CA ALA A 7 5.05 5.90 8.98
C ALA A 7 5.87 5.30 7.83
N ILE A 8 6.87 4.51 8.19
CA ILE A 8 7.60 3.59 7.32
C ILE A 8 7.44 2.21 7.94
N GLU A 9 7.15 1.21 7.12
CA GLU A 9 7.11 -0.19 7.54
C GLU A 9 8.49 -0.63 8.02
N ALA A 10 8.57 -1.19 9.21
CA ALA A 10 9.74 -1.86 9.73
C ALA A 10 9.36 -3.27 10.22
N ILE A 11 9.94 -3.72 11.34
CA ILE A 11 9.77 -5.09 11.82
C ILE A 11 8.33 -5.43 12.25
N GLU A 12 7.49 -4.42 12.47
CA GLU A 12 6.08 -4.59 12.82
C GLU A 12 5.21 -5.10 11.67
N GLY A 13 5.69 -4.98 10.43
CA GLY A 13 4.96 -5.39 9.23
C GLY A 13 3.95 -4.36 8.72
N THR A 14 3.37 -4.66 7.56
CA THR A 14 2.57 -3.73 6.76
C THR A 14 1.33 -3.22 7.48
N ASP A 15 0.56 -4.10 8.12
CA ASP A 15 -0.75 -3.74 8.68
C ASP A 15 -0.62 -2.75 9.84
N GLU A 16 0.32 -3.00 10.76
CA GLU A 16 0.58 -2.11 11.88
C GLU A 16 1.20 -0.79 11.44
N ALA A 17 2.03 -0.80 10.39
CA ALA A 17 2.54 0.41 9.77
C ALA A 17 1.42 1.29 9.17
N ILE A 18 0.43 0.67 8.51
CA ILE A 18 -0.74 1.37 7.96
C ILE A 18 -1.59 1.98 9.07
N LYS A 19 -1.95 1.21 10.09
CA LYS A 19 -2.76 1.70 11.22
C LYS A 19 -2.07 2.87 11.93
N ARG A 20 -0.76 2.75 12.18
CA ARG A 20 0.06 3.81 12.77
C ARG A 20 0.11 5.05 11.88
N GLY A 21 0.37 4.89 10.58
CA GLY A 21 0.43 5.99 9.63
C GLY A 21 -0.90 6.72 9.46
N GLY A 22 -2.01 5.98 9.36
CA GLY A 22 -3.36 6.55 9.28
C GLY A 22 -3.74 7.33 10.53
N LYS A 23 -3.47 6.78 11.72
CA LYS A 23 -3.67 7.48 13.01
C LYS A 23 -2.88 8.79 13.08
N LEU A 24 -1.59 8.76 12.74
CA LEU A 24 -0.74 9.96 12.76
C LEU A 24 -1.16 11.01 11.73
N SER A 25 -1.71 10.57 10.60
CA SER A 25 -2.19 11.47 9.54
C SER A 25 -3.51 12.16 9.86
N GLY A 26 -4.30 11.61 10.80
CA GLY A 26 -5.69 12.00 11.04
C GLY A 26 -6.64 11.55 9.92
N GLY A 27 -6.32 10.44 9.24
CA GLY A 27 -7.01 9.96 8.05
C GLY A 27 -6.57 10.65 6.75
N GLY A 28 -7.06 10.14 5.62
CA GLY A 28 -6.72 10.69 4.30
C GLY A 28 -5.35 10.27 3.77
N ALA A 29 -4.64 9.35 4.43
CA ALA A 29 -3.30 8.96 4.04
C ALA A 29 -3.26 8.20 2.71
N VAL A 30 -2.13 8.34 2.03
CA VAL A 30 -1.72 7.54 0.87
C VAL A 30 -0.74 6.49 1.38
N VAL A 31 -1.06 5.22 1.15
CA VAL A 31 -0.18 4.08 1.42
C VAL A 31 0.56 3.76 0.13
N VAL A 32 1.88 3.66 0.20
CA VAL A 32 2.72 3.33 -0.95
C VAL A 32 3.48 2.04 -0.65
N LYS A 33 3.36 1.05 -1.53
CA LYS A 33 4.14 -0.19 -1.47
C LYS A 33 5.04 -0.28 -2.69
N VAL A 34 6.35 -0.32 -2.44
CA VAL A 34 7.40 -0.36 -3.46
C VAL A 34 8.30 -1.55 -3.24
N SER A 35 8.93 -2.04 -4.30
CA SER A 35 9.99 -3.02 -4.17
C SER A 35 11.27 -2.34 -3.68
N LYS A 36 12.03 -2.98 -2.79
CA LYS A 36 13.31 -2.43 -2.33
C LYS A 36 14.31 -2.41 -3.49
N PRO A 37 15.29 -1.49 -3.48
CA PRO A 37 16.43 -1.60 -4.36
C PRO A 37 17.08 -2.98 -4.20
N GLN A 38 17.31 -3.69 -5.31
CA GLN A 38 17.93 -5.02 -5.34
C GLN A 38 17.10 -6.14 -4.67
N GLN A 39 15.79 -5.94 -4.49
CA GLN A 39 14.88 -6.99 -4.03
C GLN A 39 14.99 -8.23 -4.95
N ASP A 40 15.32 -9.40 -4.39
CA ASP A 40 15.29 -10.65 -5.14
C ASP A 40 13.85 -11.13 -5.30
N MET A 41 13.28 -10.82 -6.47
CA MET A 41 11.91 -11.15 -6.83
C MET A 41 11.62 -12.66 -6.91
N ARG A 42 12.62 -13.53 -6.77
CA ARG A 42 12.40 -14.98 -6.69
C ARG A 42 12.04 -15.44 -5.29
N PHE A 43 12.42 -14.67 -4.27
CA PHE A 43 12.27 -15.06 -2.87
C PHE A 43 11.35 -14.11 -2.10
N ASP A 44 11.27 -12.84 -2.48
CA ASP A 44 10.53 -11.84 -1.72
C ASP A 44 9.89 -10.82 -2.67
N VAL A 45 8.70 -11.14 -3.17
CA VAL A 45 7.90 -10.23 -4.00
C VAL A 45 6.93 -9.48 -3.09
N PRO A 46 6.86 -8.13 -3.15
CA PRO A 46 5.85 -7.39 -2.39
C PRO A 46 4.42 -7.87 -2.70
N VAL A 47 3.66 -8.16 -1.66
CA VAL A 47 2.28 -8.67 -1.78
C VAL A 47 1.28 -7.69 -1.16
N VAL A 48 0.15 -7.51 -1.83
CA VAL A 48 -1.00 -6.75 -1.32
C VAL A 48 -2.25 -7.63 -1.40
N GLY A 49 -3.01 -7.68 -0.30
CA GLY A 49 -4.24 -8.47 -0.20
C GLY A 49 -5.38 -7.71 0.46
N LEU A 50 -6.47 -8.42 0.74
CA LEU A 50 -7.66 -7.85 1.40
C LEU A 50 -7.36 -7.34 2.81
N ASP A 51 -6.43 -7.96 3.53
CA ASP A 51 -6.06 -7.50 4.88
C ASP A 51 -5.39 -6.12 4.84
N THR A 52 -4.61 -5.83 3.78
CA THR A 52 -4.09 -4.48 3.54
C THR A 52 -5.21 -3.46 3.38
N LEU A 53 -6.28 -3.79 2.63
CA LEU A 53 -7.44 -2.91 2.48
C LEU A 53 -8.21 -2.74 3.78
N ARG A 54 -8.35 -3.80 4.60
CA ARG A 54 -8.99 -3.72 5.92
C ARG A 54 -8.24 -2.76 6.84
N SER A 55 -6.91 -2.93 6.96
CA SER A 55 -6.04 -2.02 7.70
C SER A 55 -6.17 -0.58 7.22
N MET A 56 -6.26 -0.36 5.90
CA MET A 56 -6.47 0.97 5.33
C MET A 56 -7.84 1.56 5.68
N THR A 57 -8.90 0.77 5.62
CA THR A 57 -10.27 1.21 5.97
C THR A 57 -10.36 1.59 7.44
N GLU A 58 -9.85 0.75 8.34
CA GLU A 58 -9.77 1.01 9.79
C GLU A 58 -8.98 2.29 10.10
N ALA A 59 -7.92 2.56 9.33
CA ALA A 59 -7.06 3.72 9.50
C ALA A 59 -7.50 4.96 8.70
N HIS A 60 -8.65 4.89 8.03
CA HIS A 60 -9.20 5.93 7.15
C HIS A 60 -8.22 6.42 6.06
N CYS A 61 -7.38 5.53 5.54
CA CYS A 61 -6.54 5.79 4.37
C CYS A 61 -7.39 5.86 3.09
N ARG A 62 -6.87 6.50 2.03
CA ARG A 62 -7.65 6.82 0.82
C ARG A 62 -7.06 6.30 -0.48
N VAL A 63 -5.75 6.11 -0.54
CA VAL A 63 -5.08 5.67 -1.76
C VAL A 63 -4.07 4.59 -1.42
N LEU A 64 -4.08 3.53 -2.22
CA LEU A 64 -3.06 2.50 -2.25
C LEU A 64 -2.29 2.60 -3.56
N ALA A 65 -1.06 3.09 -3.49
CA ALA A 65 -0.14 3.15 -4.62
C ALA A 65 0.80 1.94 -4.59
N ILE A 66 0.87 1.21 -5.70
CA ILE A 66 1.64 -0.02 -5.82
C ILE A 66 2.54 0.09 -7.05
N GLU A 67 3.79 -0.33 -6.92
CA GLU A 67 4.70 -0.39 -8.06
C GLU A 67 4.24 -1.47 -9.05
N ALA A 68 3.89 -1.05 -10.26
CA ALA A 68 3.43 -1.93 -11.32
C ALA A 68 4.54 -2.91 -11.71
N GLU A 69 4.14 -4.15 -12.01
CA GLU A 69 5.03 -5.23 -12.47
C GLU A 69 6.05 -5.71 -11.40
N LYS A 70 6.06 -5.11 -10.20
CA LYS A 70 6.93 -5.50 -9.07
C LYS A 70 6.16 -5.86 -7.80
N SER A 71 4.88 -6.21 -7.91
CA SER A 71 4.04 -6.59 -6.78
C SER A 71 2.96 -7.59 -7.18
N ILE A 72 2.55 -8.44 -6.24
CA ILE A 72 1.45 -9.39 -6.40
C ILE A 72 0.19 -8.84 -5.72
N LEU A 73 -0.92 -8.82 -6.46
CA LEU A 73 -2.25 -8.58 -5.92
C LEU A 73 -2.94 -9.92 -5.64
N LEU A 74 -3.12 -10.26 -4.37
CA LEU A 74 -3.89 -11.43 -3.98
C LEU A 74 -5.37 -11.19 -4.25
N GLN A 75 -6.03 -12.17 -4.88
CA GLN A 75 -7.47 -12.12 -5.18
C GLN A 75 -7.88 -10.82 -5.88
N ARG A 76 -7.12 -10.40 -6.90
CA ARG A 76 -7.23 -9.11 -7.61
C ARG A 76 -8.66 -8.61 -7.80
N GLU A 77 -9.57 -9.45 -8.30
CA GLU A 77 -10.96 -9.05 -8.55
C GLU A 77 -11.72 -8.67 -7.27
N LYS A 78 -11.53 -9.44 -6.19
CA LYS A 78 -12.12 -9.14 -4.88
C LYS A 78 -11.51 -7.88 -4.29
N LEU A 79 -10.18 -7.73 -4.39
CA LEU A 79 -9.47 -6.55 -3.92
C LEU A 79 -9.97 -5.27 -4.60
N VAL A 80 -10.10 -5.29 -5.93
CA VAL A 80 -10.61 -4.13 -6.69
C VAL A 80 -12.07 -3.82 -6.31
N ARG A 81 -12.90 -4.84 -6.12
CA ARG A 81 -14.28 -4.67 -5.68
C ARG A 81 -14.36 -4.02 -4.30
N GLU A 82 -13.66 -4.57 -3.32
CA GLU A 82 -13.63 -4.07 -1.95
C GLU A 82 -13.10 -2.63 -1.90
N ALA A 83 -12.04 -2.33 -2.66
CA ALA A 83 -11.49 -0.99 -2.76
C ALA A 83 -12.53 0.01 -3.29
N ASN A 84 -13.28 -0.36 -4.33
CA ASN A 84 -14.37 0.47 -4.87
C ASN A 84 -15.49 0.69 -3.84
N GLU A 85 -15.91 -0.36 -3.13
CA GLU A 85 -16.97 -0.30 -2.11
C GLU A 85 -16.58 0.57 -0.90
N THR A 86 -15.31 0.51 -0.50
CA THR A 86 -14.75 1.28 0.62
C THR A 86 -14.28 2.69 0.23
N GLY A 87 -14.29 3.01 -1.08
CA GLY A 87 -13.83 4.30 -1.60
C GLY A 87 -12.31 4.51 -1.52
N ILE A 88 -11.54 3.41 -1.49
CA ILE A 88 -10.07 3.42 -1.59
C ILE A 88 -9.68 3.36 -3.06
N VAL A 89 -8.85 4.31 -3.50
CA VAL A 89 -8.29 4.29 -4.86
C VAL A 89 -7.06 3.38 -4.88
N VAL A 90 -7.03 2.39 -5.78
CA VAL A 90 -5.83 1.59 -6.05
C VAL A 90 -5.19 2.07 -7.34
N VAL A 91 -3.91 2.43 -7.28
CA VAL A 91 -3.15 2.90 -8.45
C VAL A 91 -1.86 2.09 -8.62
N GLY A 92 -1.64 1.60 -9.83
CA GLY A 92 -0.36 1.06 -10.27
C GLY A 92 0.50 2.17 -10.85
N PHE A 93 1.72 2.38 -10.36
CA PHE A 93 2.64 3.38 -10.91
C PHE A 93 3.93 2.71 -11.40
N ARG A 94 4.56 3.33 -12.40
CA ARG A 94 5.90 2.94 -12.86
C ARG A 94 6.90 3.95 -12.36
N ASP A 95 8.03 3.49 -11.86
CA ASP A 95 9.15 4.37 -11.59
C ASP A 95 9.74 4.89 -12.91
N THR A 96 9.83 6.20 -13.04
CA THR A 96 10.36 6.89 -14.23
C THR A 96 11.78 7.40 -14.03
N SER A 97 12.35 7.22 -12.83
CA SER A 97 13.71 7.69 -12.49
C SER A 97 14.84 6.78 -13.00
N SER A 98 14.51 5.73 -13.76
CA SER A 98 15.44 4.79 -14.38
C SER A 98 15.52 4.89 -15.91
N GLN A 99 15.14 6.02 -16.51
CA GLN A 99 15.49 6.35 -17.90
C GLN A 99 16.64 7.34 -17.97
#